data_AF-A0AAE3JZW8-F1
#
_entry.id   AF-A0AAE3JZW8-F1
#
_cell.length_a   1.000
_cell.length_b   1.000
_cell.length_c   1.000
_cell.angle_alpha   90.00
_cell.angle_beta   90.00
_cell.angle_gamma   90.00
#
_symmetry.space_group_name_H-M   'P 1'
#
loop_
_entity.id
_entity.type
_entity.pdbx_description
1 polymer ?
#
loop_
_entity_poly.entity_id
_entity_poly.type
_entity_poly.pdbx_seq_one_letter_code
_entity_poly.pdbx_strand_id
1 'polypeptide(L)'
;MNIGIISINSAFPAQTEKENILGLNGKLSENGLIISENQALSIAEARESSLQSNGRIEFSGKTAEKIILEFGKSACIDRDTFADTVCELIDIFYYLRNGYPETRLSDDRLISVMRECFDNECAGDTDLLADAVPDRLAGKRKKSPTEPESYE
;
A
#
# COMPACT_ATOMS: atom_id res chain seq x y z
N MET A 1 -41.29 -12.60 -11.30
CA MET A 1 -40.20 -13.41 -10.71
C MET A 1 -39.24 -12.42 -10.09
N ASN A 2 -39.19 -12.41 -8.77
CA ASN A 2 -38.50 -11.41 -7.96
C ASN A 2 -37.01 -11.80 -7.90
N ILE A 3 -36.13 -11.08 -8.59
CA ILE A 3 -34.69 -11.16 -8.32
C ILE A 3 -34.35 -9.86 -7.63
N GLY A 4 -34.51 -9.87 -6.29
CA GLY A 4 -34.07 -8.76 -5.46
C GLY A 4 -32.58 -8.58 -5.68
N ILE A 5 -32.20 -7.44 -6.26
CA ILE A 5 -30.83 -6.95 -6.22
C ILE A 5 -30.54 -6.79 -4.73
N ILE A 6 -29.81 -7.74 -4.17
CA ILE A 6 -29.24 -7.60 -2.84
C ILE A 6 -28.31 -6.41 -2.97
N SER A 7 -28.72 -5.27 -2.42
CA SER A 7 -27.77 -4.23 -2.01
C SER A 7 -26.84 -4.91 -1.03
N ILE A 8 -25.70 -5.40 -1.54
CA ILE A 8 -24.56 -5.73 -0.71
C ILE A 8 -24.15 -4.41 -0.07
N ASN A 9 -24.65 -4.19 1.14
CA ASN A 9 -24.25 -3.11 2.02
C ASN A 9 -22.72 -3.11 2.07
N SER A 10 -22.09 -2.17 1.36
CA SER A 10 -20.66 -1.89 1.44
C SER A 10 -20.23 -1.47 2.86
N ALA A 11 -21.19 -1.14 3.73
CA ALA A 11 -20.97 -0.80 5.14
C ALA A 11 -20.50 -1.99 6.01
N PHE A 12 -20.82 -3.24 5.66
CA PHE A 12 -20.46 -4.42 6.46
C PHE A 12 -18.98 -4.84 6.32
N PRO A 13 -18.38 -4.88 5.11
CA PRO A 13 -16.96 -5.17 4.97
C PRO A 13 -16.07 -4.06 5.54
N ALA A 14 -16.45 -2.78 5.40
CA ALA A 14 -15.65 -1.66 5.91
C ALA A 14 -15.52 -1.64 7.45
N GLN A 15 -16.60 -1.92 8.18
CA GLN A 15 -16.56 -1.96 9.65
C GLN A 15 -15.72 -3.13 10.17
N THR A 16 -15.82 -4.30 9.53
CA THR A 16 -14.99 -5.47 9.87
C THR A 16 -13.51 -5.17 9.58
N GLU A 17 -13.22 -4.51 8.47
CA GLU A 17 -11.85 -4.14 8.09
C GLU A 17 -11.26 -3.09 9.04
N LYS A 18 -12.04 -2.08 9.44
CA LYS A 18 -11.65 -1.12 10.47
C LYS A 18 -11.19 -1.84 11.75
N GLU A 19 -11.96 -2.81 12.23
CA GLU A 19 -11.62 -3.58 13.44
C GLU A 19 -10.33 -4.39 13.26
N ASN A 20 -10.12 -5.00 12.08
CA ASN A 20 -8.88 -5.69 11.75
C ASN A 20 -7.67 -4.74 11.81
N ILE A 21 -7.79 -3.55 11.20
CA ILE A 21 -6.74 -2.52 11.18
C ILE A 21 -6.40 -2.05 12.60
N LEU A 22 -7.41 -1.78 13.44
CA LEU A 22 -7.19 -1.42 14.84
C LEU A 22 -6.48 -2.51 15.63
N GLY A 23 -6.74 -3.78 15.31
CA GLY A 23 -6.05 -4.93 15.88
C GLY A 23 -4.53 -4.95 15.62
N LEU A 24 -4.05 -4.22 14.61
CA LEU A 24 -2.62 -4.13 14.29
C LEU A 24 -1.84 -3.24 15.26
N ASN A 25 -2.51 -2.36 16.01
CA ASN A 25 -1.86 -1.45 16.96
C ASN A 25 -0.96 -2.17 17.98
N GLY A 26 -1.29 -3.41 18.35
CA GLY A 26 -0.41 -4.21 19.20
C GLY A 26 1.00 -4.37 18.61
N LYS A 27 1.09 -4.70 17.31
CA LYS A 27 2.36 -4.86 16.58
C LYS A 27 2.98 -3.50 16.22
N LEU A 28 2.17 -2.52 15.83
CA LEU A 28 2.65 -1.20 15.39
C LEU A 28 3.23 -0.36 16.54
N SER A 29 2.76 -0.60 17.76
CA SER A 29 3.24 0.11 18.95
C SER A 29 4.74 -0.09 19.21
N GLU A 30 5.32 -1.21 18.77
CA GLU A 30 6.77 -1.47 18.83
C GLU A 30 7.58 -0.47 17.98
N ASN A 31 6.97 0.06 16.92
CA ASN A 31 7.53 1.11 16.06
C ASN A 31 7.07 2.52 16.49
N GLY A 32 6.38 2.64 17.64
CA GLY A 32 5.83 3.88 18.13
C GLY A 32 4.68 4.44 17.29
N LEU A 33 3.97 3.59 16.54
CA LEU A 33 2.81 3.98 15.73
C LEU A 33 1.52 3.43 16.35
N ILE A 34 0.50 4.28 16.43
CA ILE A 34 -0.85 3.91 16.87
C ILE A 34 -1.85 4.51 15.88
N ILE A 35 -2.64 3.65 15.24
CA ILE A 35 -3.71 4.01 14.33
C ILE A 35 -4.96 4.35 15.14
N SER A 36 -5.49 5.55 14.96
CA SER A 36 -6.76 5.98 15.55
C SER A 36 -7.96 5.36 14.84
N GLU A 37 -9.15 5.40 15.47
CA GLU A 37 -10.38 4.91 14.83
C GLU A 37 -10.70 5.58 13.49
N ASN A 38 -10.47 6.90 13.40
CA ASN A 38 -10.74 7.65 12.17
C ASN A 38 -9.77 7.24 11.07
N GLN A 39 -8.48 7.10 11.39
CA GLN A 39 -7.48 6.62 10.43
C GLN A 39 -7.78 5.20 9.95
N ALA A 40 -8.17 4.29 10.85
CA ALA A 40 -8.56 2.94 10.47
C ALA A 40 -9.77 2.91 9.54
N LEU A 41 -10.75 3.80 9.77
CA LEU A 41 -11.91 3.94 8.89
C LEU A 41 -11.51 4.45 7.51
N SER A 42 -10.68 5.51 7.43
CA SER A 42 -10.20 6.06 6.15
C SER A 42 -9.45 5.01 5.32
N ILE A 43 -8.59 4.21 5.95
CA ILE A 43 -7.87 3.13 5.25
C ILE A 43 -8.84 2.05 4.76
N ALA A 44 -9.82 1.65 5.57
CA ALA A 44 -10.82 0.65 5.17
C ALA A 44 -11.65 1.12 3.96
N GLU A 45 -12.05 2.40 3.95
CA GLU A 45 -12.80 3.01 2.84
C GLU A 45 -11.96 3.13 1.56
N ALA A 46 -10.71 3.58 1.67
CA ALA A 46 -9.80 3.68 0.53
C ALA A 46 -9.56 2.31 -0.11
N ARG A 47 -9.36 1.26 0.69
CA ARG A 47 -9.23 -0.11 0.19
C ARG A 47 -10.45 -0.55 -0.63
N GLU A 48 -11.64 -0.35 -0.10
CA GLU A 48 -12.88 -0.71 -0.79
C GLU A 48 -13.02 0.06 -2.12
N SER A 49 -12.74 1.35 -2.11
CA SER A 49 -12.76 2.19 -3.33
C SER A 49 -11.73 1.74 -4.37
N SER A 50 -10.52 1.40 -3.93
CA SER A 50 -9.44 0.94 -4.80
C SER A 50 -9.76 -0.39 -5.49
N LEU A 51 -10.31 -1.35 -4.71
CA LEU A 51 -10.76 -2.64 -5.22
C LEU A 51 -11.83 -2.45 -6.30
N GLN A 52 -12.85 -1.62 -6.03
CA GLN A 52 -13.91 -1.33 -6.98
C GLN A 52 -13.37 -0.67 -8.26
N SER A 53 -12.55 0.36 -8.12
CA SER A 53 -11.96 1.11 -9.25
C SER A 53 -11.07 0.24 -10.14
N ASN A 54 -10.40 -0.75 -9.55
CA ASN A 54 -9.53 -1.69 -10.26
C ASN A 54 -10.24 -2.97 -10.71
N GLY A 55 -11.55 -3.11 -10.51
CA GLY A 55 -12.32 -4.30 -10.86
C GLY A 55 -11.92 -5.56 -10.08
N ARG A 56 -11.39 -5.38 -8.87
CA ARG A 56 -10.90 -6.46 -8.00
C ARG A 56 -11.87 -6.74 -6.86
N ILE A 57 -11.91 -7.99 -6.42
CA ILE A 57 -12.60 -8.41 -5.20
C ILE A 57 -11.58 -9.10 -4.31
N GLU A 58 -11.34 -8.56 -3.12
CA GLU A 58 -10.48 -9.19 -2.12
C GLU A 58 -11.28 -9.44 -0.84
N PHE A 59 -11.47 -10.71 -0.50
CA PHE A 59 -12.32 -11.13 0.60
C PHE A 59 -11.64 -11.15 1.97
N SER A 60 -10.33 -10.88 2.07
CA SER A 60 -9.55 -11.23 3.27
C SER A 60 -8.91 -10.09 4.06
N GLY A 61 -8.88 -8.84 3.56
CA GLY A 61 -8.22 -7.71 4.25
C GLY A 61 -6.68 -7.81 4.38
N LYS A 62 -6.08 -8.94 3.95
CA LYS A 62 -4.68 -9.25 4.18
C LYS A 62 -3.73 -8.30 3.46
N THR A 63 -4.12 -7.76 2.32
CA THR A 63 -3.27 -6.81 1.58
C THR A 63 -3.05 -5.53 2.36
N ALA A 64 -4.11 -4.91 2.87
CA ALA A 64 -3.99 -3.70 3.69
C ALA A 64 -3.22 -3.97 4.99
N GLU A 65 -3.49 -5.09 5.67
CA GLU A 65 -2.69 -5.49 6.84
C GLU A 65 -1.19 -5.56 6.51
N LYS A 66 -0.82 -6.22 5.41
CA LYS A 66 0.59 -6.36 5.01
C LYS A 66 1.24 -5.02 4.68
N ILE A 67 0.53 -4.15 3.96
CA ILE A 67 1.01 -2.80 3.65
C ILE A 67 1.19 -2.00 4.94
N ILE A 68 0.20 -1.99 5.83
CA ILE A 68 0.28 -1.28 7.12
C ILE A 68 1.47 -1.78 7.95
N LEU A 69 1.63 -3.10 8.09
CA LEU A 69 2.71 -3.66 8.89
C LEU A 69 4.09 -3.43 8.28
N GLU A 70 4.19 -3.44 6.95
CA GLU A 70 5.46 -3.24 6.27
C GLU A 70 5.85 -1.77 6.24
N PHE A 71 4.93 -0.86 5.87
CA PHE A 71 5.17 0.59 5.83
C PHE A 71 5.16 1.28 7.19
N GLY A 72 4.51 0.69 8.20
CA GLY A 72 4.55 1.17 9.59
C GLY A 72 5.94 1.17 10.23
N LYS A 73 6.92 0.55 9.56
CA LYS A 73 8.35 0.58 9.94
C LYS A 73 9.13 1.72 9.25
N SER A 74 8.47 2.58 8.47
CA SER A 74 9.15 3.59 7.63
C SER A 74 9.44 4.84 8.43
N ALA A 75 10.68 5.31 8.29
CA ALA A 75 11.08 6.62 8.77
C ALA A 75 10.66 7.74 7.79
N CYS A 76 10.22 7.40 6.57
CA CYS A 76 9.78 8.36 5.57
C CYS A 76 8.30 8.76 5.72
N ILE A 77 7.55 8.14 6.64
CA ILE A 77 6.12 8.42 6.84
C ILE A 77 5.90 9.02 8.22
N ASP A 78 5.31 10.21 8.26
CA ASP A 78 4.88 10.84 9.49
C ASP A 78 3.63 10.16 10.04
N ARG A 79 3.52 10.07 11.37
CA ARG A 79 2.38 9.42 12.05
C ARG A 79 1.04 10.07 11.71
N ASP A 80 1.07 11.39 11.53
CA ASP A 80 -0.13 12.18 11.25
C ASP A 80 -0.65 11.94 9.83
N THR A 81 0.26 11.71 8.87
CA THR A 81 -0.07 11.44 7.46
C THR A 81 -0.12 9.95 7.13
N PHE A 82 0.16 9.08 8.11
CA PHE A 82 0.32 7.64 7.88
C PHE A 82 -0.88 7.00 7.17
N ALA A 83 -2.10 7.36 7.59
CA ALA A 83 -3.30 6.82 6.97
C ALA A 83 -3.44 7.24 5.51
N ASP A 84 -3.22 8.53 5.21
CA ASP A 84 -3.32 9.07 3.85
C ASP A 84 -2.27 8.41 2.94
N THR A 85 -1.03 8.28 3.41
CA THR A 85 0.03 7.57 2.67
C THR A 85 -0.32 6.10 2.46
N VAL A 86 -0.88 5.39 3.45
CA VAL A 86 -1.31 4.00 3.28
C VAL A 86 -2.43 3.86 2.25
N CYS A 87 -3.38 4.79 2.19
CA CYS A 87 -4.42 4.81 1.18
C CYS A 87 -3.82 4.86 -0.24
N GLU A 88 -2.89 5.77 -0.48
CA GLU A 88 -2.18 5.90 -1.77
C GLU A 88 -1.36 4.64 -2.09
N LEU A 89 -0.67 4.06 -1.10
CA LEU A 89 0.09 2.83 -1.28
C LEU A 89 -0.80 1.64 -1.66
N ILE A 90 -2.03 1.57 -1.15
CA ILE A 90 -3.01 0.54 -1.53
C ILE A 90 -3.41 0.71 -3.01
N ASP A 91 -3.66 1.94 -3.45
CA ASP A 91 -3.95 2.24 -4.85
C ASP A 91 -2.80 1.84 -5.77
N ILE A 92 -1.58 2.23 -5.41
CA ILE A 92 -0.36 1.90 -6.16
C ILE A 92 -0.15 0.38 -6.19
N PHE A 93 -0.37 -0.32 -5.07
CA PHE A 93 -0.25 -1.78 -5.02
C PHE A 93 -1.18 -2.45 -6.05
N TYR A 94 -2.47 -2.09 -6.09
CA TYR A 94 -3.40 -2.73 -7.03
C TYR A 94 -3.13 -2.32 -8.48
N TYR A 95 -2.70 -1.08 -8.72
CA TYR A 95 -2.23 -0.65 -10.03
C TYR A 95 -1.06 -1.52 -10.52
N LEU A 96 -0.02 -1.69 -9.70
CA LEU A 96 1.14 -2.52 -10.02
C LEU A 96 0.76 -4.00 -10.18
N ARG A 97 -0.09 -4.53 -9.30
CA ARG A 97 -0.54 -5.93 -9.37
C ARG A 97 -1.35 -6.22 -10.63
N ASN A 98 -2.04 -5.21 -11.18
CA ASN A 98 -2.70 -5.31 -12.50
C ASN A 98 -1.68 -5.34 -13.63
N GLY A 99 -0.62 -4.53 -13.56
CA GLY A 99 0.48 -4.53 -14.54
C GLY A 99 1.36 -5.79 -14.51
N TYR A 100 1.48 -6.46 -13.35
CA TYR A 100 2.27 -7.67 -13.15
C TYR A 100 1.39 -8.86 -12.72
N PRO A 101 0.60 -9.46 -13.64
CA PRO A 101 -0.27 -10.59 -13.32
C PRO A 101 0.49 -11.90 -13.08
N GLU A 102 1.80 -11.94 -13.32
CA GLU A 102 2.62 -13.15 -13.23
C GLU A 102 2.55 -13.86 -11.86
N THR A 103 2.46 -15.19 -11.90
CA THR A 103 2.40 -16.03 -10.70
C THR A 103 3.72 -16.07 -9.91
N ARG A 104 4.83 -15.64 -10.51
CA ARG A 104 6.15 -15.66 -9.86
C ARG A 104 6.38 -14.49 -8.91
N LEU A 105 5.61 -13.40 -9.02
CA LEU A 105 5.67 -12.26 -8.12
C LEU A 105 4.55 -12.38 -7.07
N SER A 106 4.93 -12.76 -5.85
CA SER A 106 4.00 -12.78 -4.72
C SER A 106 3.69 -11.37 -4.23
N ASP A 107 2.55 -11.22 -3.57
CA ASP A 107 2.14 -9.92 -2.99
C ASP A 107 3.15 -9.45 -1.94
N ASP A 108 3.69 -10.37 -1.12
CA ASP A 108 4.73 -10.05 -0.13
C ASP A 108 6.00 -9.52 -0.81
N ARG A 109 6.38 -10.09 -1.95
CA ARG A 109 7.55 -9.63 -2.70
C ARG A 109 7.29 -8.28 -3.36
N LEU A 110 6.10 -8.06 -3.91
CA LEU A 110 5.72 -6.76 -4.48
C LEU A 110 5.73 -5.66 -3.41
N ILE A 111 5.11 -5.91 -2.25
CA ILE A 111 5.07 -4.97 -1.13
C ILE A 111 6.49 -4.66 -0.62
N SER A 112 7.35 -5.67 -0.50
CA SER A 112 8.76 -5.48 -0.12
C SER A 112 9.53 -4.61 -1.13
N VAL A 113 9.34 -4.81 -2.44
CA VAL A 113 9.97 -3.97 -3.46
C VAL A 113 9.42 -2.55 -3.46
N MET A 114 8.10 -2.38 -3.28
CA MET A 114 7.48 -1.07 -3.10
C MET A 114 8.11 -0.35 -1.91
N ARG A 115 8.25 -1.03 -0.77
CA ARG A 115 8.84 -0.46 0.43
C ARG A 115 10.30 -0.04 0.22
N GLU A 116 11.11 -0.89 -0.42
CA GLU A 116 12.49 -0.56 -0.75
C GLU A 116 12.60 0.66 -1.66
N CYS A 117 11.76 0.76 -2.69
CA CYS A 117 11.78 1.91 -3.61
C CYS A 117 11.29 3.19 -2.93
N PHE A 118 10.27 3.06 -2.08
CA PHE A 118 9.69 4.18 -1.34
C PHE A 118 10.70 4.83 -0.40
N ASP A 119 11.37 4.03 0.44
CA ASP A 119 12.35 4.53 1.41
C ASP A 119 13.62 5.08 0.75
N ASN A 120 14.01 4.55 -0.42
CA ASN A 120 15.26 4.88 -1.09
C ASN A 120 15.03 5.79 -2.29
N GLU A 121 14.75 5.23 -3.47
CA GLU A 121 14.66 6.00 -4.72
C GLU A 121 13.64 7.14 -4.69
N CYS A 122 12.54 6.97 -3.94
CA CYS A 122 11.46 7.93 -3.88
C CYS A 122 11.53 8.84 -2.64
N ALA A 123 12.38 8.51 -1.66
CA ALA A 123 12.54 9.26 -0.41
C ALA A 123 11.21 9.62 0.29
N GLY A 124 10.22 8.71 0.25
CA GLY A 124 8.90 8.90 0.84
C GLY A 124 7.82 9.43 -0.12
N ASP A 125 8.15 9.69 -1.38
CA ASP A 125 7.21 10.22 -2.37
C ASP A 125 6.42 9.09 -3.07
N THR A 126 5.10 9.07 -2.88
CA THR A 126 4.19 8.10 -3.49
C THR A 126 3.98 8.33 -4.99
N ASP A 127 4.07 9.57 -5.47
CA ASP A 127 3.93 9.90 -6.90
C ASP A 127 5.06 9.29 -7.73
N LEU A 128 6.27 9.22 -7.15
CA LEU A 128 7.44 8.59 -7.80
C LEU A 128 7.39 7.06 -7.77
N LEU A 129 6.64 6.47 -6.83
CA LEU A 129 6.72 5.05 -6.52
C LEU A 129 6.18 4.16 -7.65
N ALA A 130 5.10 4.59 -8.30
CA ALA A 130 4.45 3.82 -9.37
C ALA A 130 5.36 3.58 -10.58
N ASP A 131 6.31 4.49 -10.84
CA ASP A 131 7.30 4.37 -11.91
C ASP A 131 8.60 3.69 -11.43
N ALA A 132 9.00 3.93 -10.18
CA ALA A 132 10.24 3.37 -9.63
C ALA A 132 10.18 1.84 -9.49
N VAL A 133 9.04 1.28 -9.06
CA VAL A 133 8.89 -0.16 -8.84
C VAL A 133 9.04 -0.97 -10.14
N PRO A 134 8.40 -0.60 -11.26
CA PRO A 134 8.63 -1.24 -12.55
C PRO A 134 10.09 -1.24 -12.99
N ASP A 135 10.79 -0.10 -12.87
CA ASP A 135 12.20 0.01 -13.23
C ASP A 135 13.08 -0.91 -12.37
N ARG A 136 12.79 -0.99 -11.07
CA ARG A 136 13.47 -1.91 -10.15
C ARG A 136 13.24 -3.38 -10.53
N LEU A 137 11.99 -3.77 -10.81
CA LEU A 137 11.64 -5.13 -11.21
C LEU A 137 12.28 -5.52 -12.55
N ALA A 138 12.42 -4.57 -13.48
CA ALA A 138 13.11 -4.75 -14.75
C ALA A 138 14.65 -4.80 -14.62
N GLY A 139 15.20 -4.59 -13.42
CA GLY A 139 16.64 -4.59 -13.17
C GLY A 139 17.38 -3.33 -13.61
N LYS A 140 16.67 -2.22 -13.90
CA LYS A 140 17.30 -0.94 -14.21
C LYS A 140 17.76 -0.28 -12.92
N ARG A 141 19.08 -0.15 -12.72
CA ARG A 141 19.63 0.70 -11.67
C ARG A 141 19.72 2.13 -12.20
N LYS A 142 19.05 3.10 -11.56
CA LYS A 142 19.42 4.51 -11.76
C LYS A 142 20.82 4.68 -11.18
N LYS A 143 21.77 5.14 -12.01
CA LYS A 143 23.12 5.51 -11.54
C LYS A 143 22.95 6.60 -10.48
N SER A 144 23.56 6.42 -9.32
CA SER A 144 23.71 7.45 -8.30
C SER A 144 24.43 8.68 -8.90
N PRO A 145 23.95 9.91 -8.69
CA PRO A 145 24.63 11.11 -9.17
C PRO A 145 25.76 11.50 -8.23
N THR A 146 26.87 10.77 -8.23
CA THR A 146 28.12 11.21 -7.59
C THR A 146 29.34 10.50 -8.20
N GLU A 147 29.84 11.01 -9.32
CA GLU A 147 31.27 11.08 -9.60
C GLU A 147 31.48 12.38 -10.41
N PRO A 148 32.28 13.36 -9.94
CA PRO A 148 32.58 14.52 -10.75
C PRO A 148 33.40 14.06 -11.97
N GLU A 149 32.96 14.47 -13.17
CA GLU A 149 33.76 14.30 -14.39
C GLU A 149 35.13 14.93 -14.17
N SER A 150 36.17 14.08 -14.12
CA SER A 150 37.54 14.53 -14.27
C SER A 150 37.72 15.01 -15.70
N TYR A 151 37.72 16.33 -15.90
CA TYR A 151 38.16 16.94 -17.14
C TYR A 151 39.67 16.74 -17.27
N GLU A 152 40.09 15.88 -18.22
CA GLU A 152 41.44 15.91 -18.79
C GLU A 152 41.54 17.04 -19.83
#